data_AF-A0A9D2G8K7-F1
#
_entry.id   AF-A0A9D2G8K7-F1
#
_cell.length_a   1.000
_cell.length_b   1.000
_cell.length_c   1.000
_cell.angle_alpha   90.00
_cell.angle_beta   90.00
_cell.angle_gamma   90.00
#
_symmetry.space_group_name_H-M   'P 1'
#
loop_
_entity.id
_entity.type
_entity.pdbx_description
1 polymer ?
#
loop_
_entity_poly.entity_id
_entity_poly.type
_entity_poly.pdbx_seq_one_letter_code
_entity_poly.pdbx_strand_id
1 'polypeptide(L)' 'MAELNLKQIIDRLNTEFTEDTWKLIFWYDDNGEFAEDMKDIELENARVYYLKPDNQFYMYKFQIM' A
#
# COMPACT_ATOMS: atom_id res chain seq x y z
N MET A 1 -4.85 2.40 -24.10
CA MET A 1 -4.95 2.02 -22.68
C MET A 1 -3.62 2.40 -22.06
N ALA A 2 -3.60 3.23 -21.02
CA ALA A 2 -2.33 3.53 -20.37
C ALA A 2 -1.93 2.27 -19.59
N GLU A 3 -0.81 1.65 -19.95
CA GLU A 3 -0.19 0.64 -19.09
C GLU A 3 0.22 1.34 -17.79
N LEU A 4 -0.49 1.03 -16.71
CA LEU A 4 -0.12 1.49 -15.40
C LEU A 4 1.16 0.73 -15.02
N ASN A 5 2.28 1.43 -14.89
CA ASN A 5 3.52 0.81 -14.45
C ASN A 5 3.67 0.97 -12.93
N LEU A 6 4.41 0.05 -12.30
CA LEU A 6 4.63 0.05 -10.84
C LEU A 6 5.09 1.41 -10.31
N LYS A 7 5.96 2.09 -11.06
CA LYS A 7 6.47 3.42 -10.70
C LYS A 7 5.35 4.44 -10.55
N GLN A 8 4.38 4.47 -11.46
CA GLN A 8 3.22 5.37 -11.37
C GLN A 8 2.35 5.10 -10.14
N ILE A 9 2.24 3.83 -9.74
CA ILE A 9 1.51 3.46 -8.51
C ILE A 9 2.26 4.00 -7.29
N ILE A 10 3.57 3.79 -7.22
CA ILE A 10 4.43 4.25 -6.11
C ILE A 10 4.40 5.78 -6.01
N ASP A 11 4.59 6.50 -7.12
CA ASP A 11 4.60 7.97 -7.16
C ASP A 11 3.26 8.54 -6.65
N ARG A 12 2.14 7.91 -7.03
CA ARG A 12 0.81 8.29 -6.58
C ARG A 12 0.61 8.01 -5.09
N LEU A 13 1.01 6.84 -4.60
CA LEU A 13 0.91 6.49 -3.18
C LEU A 13 1.73 7.45 -2.33
N ASN A 14 2.98 7.73 -2.71
CA ASN A 14 3.83 8.69 -1.99
C ASN A 14 3.21 10.08 -1.94
N THR A 15 2.62 10.55 -3.05
CA THR A 15 1.88 11.82 -3.09
C THR A 15 0.71 11.82 -2.10
N GLU A 16 -0.09 10.76 -2.06
CA GLU A 16 -1.23 10.66 -1.13
C GLU A 16 -0.81 10.69 0.35
N PHE A 17 0.36 10.13 0.68
CA PHE A 17 0.91 10.11 2.04
C PHE A 17 1.68 11.38 2.43
N THR A 18 1.75 12.41 1.59
CA THR A 18 2.35 13.71 1.96
C THR A 18 1.48 14.58 2.86
N GLU A 19 0.18 14.29 2.93
CA GLU A 19 -0.76 15.04 3.77
C GLU A 19 -0.66 14.62 5.23
N ASP A 20 -0.78 15.57 6.16
CA ASP A 20 -0.62 15.39 7.61
C ASP A 20 -1.81 14.66 8.29
N THR A 21 -2.60 13.93 7.50
CA THR A 21 -3.78 13.18 7.95
C THR A 21 -3.53 11.68 7.85
N TRP A 22 -3.91 10.93 8.88
CA TRP A 22 -3.82 9.47 8.85
C TRP A 22 -4.66 8.89 7.71
N LYS A 23 -4.00 8.23 6.75
CA LYS A 23 -4.63 7.54 5.63
C LYS A 23 -4.34 6.04 5.69
N LEU A 24 -5.34 5.23 5.36
CA LEU A 24 -5.23 3.79 5.16
C LEU A 24 -5.70 3.45 3.75
N ILE A 25 -4.81 2.92 2.93
CA ILE A 25 -5.10 2.56 1.54
C ILE A 25 -5.12 1.04 1.41
N PHE A 26 -6.23 0.51 0.87
CA PHE A 26 -6.33 -0.89 0.47
C PHE A 26 -6.05 -0.98 -1.02
N TRP A 27 -4.99 -1.69 -1.38
CA TRP A 27 -4.68 -2.02 -2.77
C TRP A 27 -5.18 -3.42 -3.09
N TYR A 28 -5.77 -3.57 -4.28
CA TYR A 28 -6.29 -4.84 -4.78
C TYR A 28 -5.98 -4.95 -6.26
N ASP A 29 -5.54 -6.13 -6.66
CA ASP A 29 -5.20 -6.49 -8.03
C ASP A 29 -5.91 -7.80 -8.36
N ASP A 30 -6.88 -7.71 -9.27
CA ASP A 30 -7.72 -8.82 -9.70
C ASP A 30 -6.91 -9.96 -10.32
N ASN A 31 -5.86 -9.63 -11.08
CA ASN A 31 -5.05 -10.60 -11.81
C ASN A 31 -3.79 -11.00 -11.03
N GLY A 32 -3.47 -10.28 -9.96
CA GLY A 32 -2.26 -10.49 -9.15
C GLY A 32 -0.96 -10.24 -9.92
N GLU A 33 -1.03 -9.47 -11.01
CA GLU A 33 0.11 -9.15 -11.89
C GLU A 33 1.25 -8.45 -11.14
N PHE A 34 0.94 -7.70 -10.08
CA PHE A 34 1.93 -6.96 -9.30
C PHE A 34 2.18 -7.54 -7.91
N ALA A 35 1.66 -8.73 -7.60
CA ALA A 35 1.74 -9.29 -6.24
C ALA A 35 3.19 -9.52 -5.76
N GLU A 36 4.09 -9.91 -6.66
CA GLU A 36 5.52 -10.07 -6.35
C GLU A 36 6.23 -8.71 -6.33
N ASP A 37 5.98 -7.84 -7.32
CA ASP A 37 6.57 -6.51 -7.37
C ASP A 37 6.21 -5.64 -6.16
N MET A 38 4.97 -5.77 -5.68
CA MET A 38 4.49 -5.07 -4.50
C MET A 38 5.25 -5.44 -3.25
N LYS A 39 5.89 -6.63 -3.16
CA LYS A 39 6.64 -7.08 -1.97
C LYS A 39 7.86 -6.21 -1.67
N ASP A 40 8.48 -5.70 -2.72
CA ASP A 40 9.76 -5.00 -2.67
C ASP A 40 9.60 -3.47 -2.79
N ILE A 41 8.37 -2.95 -2.70
CA ILE A 41 8.15 -1.50 -2.79
C ILE A 41 8.57 -0.81 -1.49
N GLU A 42 9.19 0.36 -1.67
CA GLU A 42 9.48 1.29 -0.58
C GLU A 42 8.63 2.56 -0.78
N LEU A 43 7.90 2.95 0.26
CA LEU A 43 7.13 4.20 0.30
C LEU A 43 7.79 5.15 1.31
N GLU A 44 7.87 6.44 0.97
CA GLU A 44 8.60 7.42 1.77
C GLU A 44 7.90 7.73 3.11
N ASN A 45 6.57 7.85 3.09
CA ASN A 45 5.76 8.28 4.23
C ASN A 45 4.76 7.21 4.70
N ALA A 46 4.95 5.95 4.29
CA ALA A 46 4.03 4.87 4.61
C ALA A 46 4.75 3.56 4.91
N ARG A 47 4.07 2.70 5.68
CA ARG A 47 4.48 1.31 5.89
C ARG A 47 3.54 0.39 5.11
N VAL A 48 4.13 -0.54 4.38
CA VAL A 48 3.39 -1.55 3.62
C VAL A 48 3.17 -2.79 4.49
N TYR A 49 1.93 -3.27 4.52
CA TYR A 49 1.56 -4.51 5.20
C TYR A 49 0.90 -5.45 4.20
N TYR A 50 1.42 -6.68 4.11
CA TYR A 50 0.82 -7.72 3.27
C TYR A 50 -0.21 -8.51 4.05
N LEU A 51 -1.44 -8.52 3.56
CA LEU A 51 -2.50 -9.34 4.11
C LEU A 51 -2.23 -10.80 3.81
N LYS A 52 -2.09 -11.61 4.85
CA LYS A 52 -2.03 -13.07 4.70
C LYS A 52 -3.45 -13.63 4.61
N PRO A 53 -3.66 -14.75 3.90
CA PRO A 53 -4.97 -15.39 3.80
C PRO A 53 -5.63 -15.66 5.16
N ASP A 54 -4.82 -15.89 6.19
CA ASP A 54 -5.24 -16.21 7.55
C ASP A 54 -5.42 -14.98 8.46
N ASN A 55 -4.99 -13.78 8.04
CA ASN A 55 -4.89 -12.59 8.90
C ASN A 55 -5.20 -11.28 8.16
N GLN A 56 -6.30 -11.25 7.41
CA GLN A 56 -6.65 -10.13 6.52
C GLN A 56 -6.95 -8.79 7.23
N PHE A 57 -7.05 -8.74 8.56
CA PHE A 57 -7.34 -7.49 9.30
C PHE A 57 -6.58 -7.33 10.62
N TYR A 58 -5.35 -7.84 10.74
CA TYR A 58 -4.49 -7.52 11.90
C TYR A 58 -3.83 -6.15 11.76
N MET A 59 -4.62 -5.10 11.96
CA MET A 59 -4.09 -3.74 12.13
C MET A 59 -4.21 -3.35 13.60
N TYR A 60 -3.14 -3.52 14.37
CA TYR A 60 -3.10 -3.06 15.75
C TYR A 60 -3.17 -1.52 15.75
N LYS A 61 -4.32 -1.00 16.17
CA LYS A 61 -4.48 0.42 16.50
C LYS A 61 -3.61 0.71 17.72
N PHE A 62 -2.40 1.24 17.54
CA PHE A 62 -1.65 1.85 18.62
C PHE A 62 -2.36 3.15 19.01
N GLN A 63 -3.28 3.05 19.97
CA GLN A 63 -3.79 4.21 20.68
C GLN A 63 -2.72 4.60 21.71
N ILE A 64 -1.94 5.64 21.39
CA ILE A 64 -1.11 6.30 22.40
C ILE A 64 -2.09 6.94 23.39
N MET A 65 -2.06 6.47 24.63
CA MET A 65 -2.62 7.18 25.80
C MET A 65 -1.67 8.28 26.23
#